data_AF-A0A8K0KGC9-F1
#
_entry.id   AF-A0A8K0KGC9-F1
#
_cell.length_a   1.000
_cell.length_b   1.000
_cell.length_c   1.000
_cell.angle_alpha   90.00
_cell.angle_beta   90.00
_cell.angle_gamma   90.00
#
_symmetry.space_group_name_H-M   'P 1'
#
loop_
_entity.id
_entity.type
_entity.pdbx_description
1 polymer ?
#
loop_
_entity_poly.entity_id
_entity_poly.type
_entity_poly.pdbx_seq_one_letter_code
_entity_poly.pdbx_strand_id
1 'polypeptide(L)'
;MEMEKMNVRVLGMAEMRWPDNGDIWSGDYHVIHTGMIEKRRGQAGVRVVLSKELGRRVKGYVQCSGRVILVKIETKPTDTGKNRGTC
;
A
#
# COMPACT_ATOMS: atom_id res chain seq x y z
N MET A 1 13.53 -6.35 -8.17
CA MET A 1 13.37 -4.96 -7.62
C MET A 1 14.16 -4.85 -6.31
N GLU A 2 14.59 -3.67 -5.85
CA GLU A 2 15.29 -3.53 -4.55
C GLU A 2 14.44 -4.07 -3.36
N MET A 3 13.11 -4.02 -3.47
CA MET A 3 12.18 -4.63 -2.50
C MET A 3 12.38 -6.15 -2.31
N GLU A 4 12.72 -6.90 -3.38
CA GLU A 4 13.03 -8.33 -3.27
C GLU A 4 14.33 -8.55 -2.49
N LYS A 5 15.36 -7.76 -2.78
CA LYS A 5 16.67 -7.87 -2.10
C LYS A 5 16.55 -7.59 -0.60
N MET A 6 15.68 -6.65 -0.24
CA MET A 6 15.43 -6.27 1.16
C MET A 6 14.31 -7.09 1.83
N ASN A 7 13.69 -8.05 1.13
CA ASN A 7 12.53 -8.81 1.60
C ASN A 7 11.37 -7.91 2.10
N VAL A 8 11.15 -6.78 1.43
CA VAL A 8 10.10 -5.81 1.77
C VAL A 8 8.82 -6.16 1.02
N ARG A 9 7.75 -6.40 1.76
CA ARG A 9 6.44 -6.77 1.19
C ARG A 9 5.50 -5.60 0.97
N VAL A 10 5.71 -4.51 1.72
CA VAL A 10 4.94 -3.26 1.68
C VAL A 10 5.93 -2.10 1.73
N LEU A 11 5.85 -1.20 0.76
CA LEU A 11 6.66 0.01 0.73
C LEU A 11 5.75 1.23 0.59
N GLY A 12 5.84 2.13 1.56
CA GLY A 12 5.19 3.44 1.51
C GLY A 12 6.17 4.50 1.03
N MET A 13 5.73 5.37 0.14
CA MET A 13 6.47 6.53 -0.33
C MET A 13 5.62 7.78 -0.17
N ALA A 14 6.26 8.86 0.30
CA ALA A 14 5.67 10.20 0.38
C ALA A 14 6.38 11.13 -0.61
N GLU A 15 5.73 12.25 -0.93
CA GLU A 15 6.26 13.29 -1.83
C GLU A 15 6.59 12.76 -3.23
N MET A 16 5.69 11.97 -3.81
CA MET A 16 5.92 11.39 -5.14
C MET A 16 5.78 12.40 -6.29
N ARG A 17 5.04 13.49 -6.06
CA ARG A 17 4.89 14.63 -7.00
C ARG A 17 4.38 14.25 -8.40
N TRP A 18 3.76 13.09 -8.53
CA TRP A 18 3.09 12.67 -9.76
C TRP A 18 1.75 13.37 -9.89
N PRO A 19 1.35 13.79 -11.10
CA PRO A 19 0.13 14.57 -11.29
C PRO A 19 -1.13 13.77 -10.95
N ASP A 20 -1.17 12.51 -11.37
CA ASP A 20 -2.40 11.73 -11.39
C ASP A 20 -2.48 10.68 -10.28
N ASN A 21 -3.70 10.37 -9.89
CA ASN A 21 -4.01 9.17 -9.12
C ASN A 21 -3.88 7.95 -10.03
N GLY A 22 -3.52 6.80 -9.45
CA GLY A 22 -3.44 5.57 -10.21
C GLY A 22 -3.44 4.33 -9.34
N ASP A 23 -4.01 3.28 -9.91
CA ASP A 23 -4.01 1.93 -9.39
C ASP A 23 -3.59 1.00 -10.53
N ILE A 24 -2.34 0.53 -10.47
CA ILE A 24 -1.72 -0.21 -11.56
C ILE A 24 -0.95 -1.42 -11.05
N TRP A 25 -0.87 -2.43 -11.89
CA TRP A 25 0.09 -3.53 -11.73
C TRP A 25 1.37 -3.21 -12.50
N SER A 26 2.51 -3.36 -11.84
CA SER A 26 3.84 -3.26 -12.44
C SER A 26 4.58 -4.57 -12.20
N GLY A 27 4.49 -5.47 -13.18
CA GLY A 27 4.95 -6.85 -13.03
C GLY A 27 4.27 -7.54 -11.85
N ASP A 28 5.08 -7.99 -10.88
CA ASP A 28 4.61 -8.67 -9.67
C ASP A 28 4.27 -7.72 -8.50
N TYR A 29 4.13 -6.42 -8.76
CA TYR A 29 3.83 -5.42 -7.74
C TYR A 29 2.52 -4.70 -8.01
N HIS A 30 1.71 -4.56 -6.96
CA HIS A 30 0.50 -3.75 -6.99
C HIS A 30 0.84 -2.36 -6.46
N VAL A 31 0.60 -1.35 -7.29
CA VAL A 31 1.02 0.02 -7.05
C VAL A 31 -0.23 0.89 -6.99
N ILE A 32 -0.44 1.49 -5.83
CA ILE A 32 -1.52 2.46 -5.62
C ILE A 32 -0.87 3.79 -5.31
N HIS A 33 -1.19 4.82 -6.08
CA HIS A 33 -0.66 6.15 -5.85
C HIS A 33 -1.72 7.23 -5.97
N THR A 34 -1.41 8.33 -5.30
CA THR A 34 -2.20 9.54 -5.30
C THR A 34 -1.40 10.65 -5.95
N GLY A 35 -2.09 11.43 -6.77
CA GLY A 35 -1.60 12.57 -7.49
C GLY A 35 -1.47 13.80 -6.60
N MET A 36 -1.12 14.91 -7.23
CA MET A 36 -0.88 16.18 -6.55
C MET A 36 -2.18 16.75 -5.97
N ILE A 37 -2.03 17.60 -4.96
CA ILE A 37 -3.12 18.49 -4.54
C ILE A 37 -3.24 19.58 -5.62
N GLU A 38 -4.43 19.72 -6.23
CA GLU A 38 -4.70 20.59 -7.40
C GLU A 38 -4.12 22.02 -7.28
N LYS A 39 -4.05 22.57 -6.06
CA LYS A 39 -3.60 23.95 -5.80
C LYS A 39 -2.09 24.12 -5.62
N ARG A 40 -1.30 23.04 -5.59
CA ARG A 40 0.17 23.12 -5.40
C ARG A 40 0.90 22.10 -6.26
N ARG A 41 1.32 22.53 -7.45
CA ARG A 41 2.15 21.73 -8.36
C ARG A 41 3.48 21.37 -7.67
N GLY A 42 3.89 20.12 -7.83
CA GLY A 42 5.15 19.57 -7.30
C GLY A 42 5.15 19.27 -5.80
N GLN A 43 4.00 19.20 -5.13
CA GLN A 43 3.91 18.92 -3.69
C GLN A 43 3.00 17.72 -3.41
N ALA A 44 3.31 17.00 -2.34
CA ALA A 44 2.54 15.86 -1.86
C ALA A 44 2.52 14.68 -2.85
N GLY A 45 1.53 13.80 -2.69
CA GLY A 45 1.45 12.51 -3.35
C GLY A 45 2.04 11.42 -2.45
N VAL A 46 1.24 10.41 -2.19
CA VAL A 46 1.65 9.18 -1.52
C VAL A 46 1.47 7.99 -2.44
N ARG A 47 2.34 7.00 -2.30
CA ARG A 47 2.27 5.72 -2.99
C ARG A 47 2.48 4.59 -2.02
N VAL A 48 1.75 3.51 -2.25
CA VAL A 48 1.98 2.21 -1.62
C VAL A 48 2.31 1.22 -2.71
N VAL A 49 3.38 0.47 -2.51
CA VAL A 49 3.77 -0.66 -3.36
C VAL A 49 3.65 -1.93 -2.54
N LEU A 50 2.90 -2.90 -3.07
CA LEU A 50 2.64 -4.17 -2.43
C LEU A 50 3.21 -5.30 -3.27
N SER A 51 3.83 -6.28 -2.61
CA SER A 51 4.17 -7.55 -3.22
C SER A 51 2.94 -8.24 -3.83
N LYS A 52 3.14 -9.07 -4.86
CA LYS A 52 2.08 -9.79 -5.59
C LYS A 52 1.02 -10.41 -4.70
N GLU A 53 1.43 -11.14 -3.66
CA GLU A 53 0.52 -11.84 -2.76
C GLU A 53 -0.39 -10.87 -1.98
N LEU A 54 0.17 -9.79 -1.44
CA LEU A 54 -0.61 -8.78 -0.71
C LEU A 54 -1.45 -7.92 -1.66
N GLY A 55 -0.89 -7.59 -2.83
CA GLY A 55 -1.57 -6.84 -3.88
C GLY A 55 -2.88 -7.51 -4.30
N ARG A 56 -2.89 -8.83 -4.47
CA ARG A 56 -4.10 -9.61 -4.82
C ARG A 56 -5.15 -9.65 -3.71
N ARG A 57 -4.78 -9.29 -2.48
CA ARG A 57 -5.67 -9.25 -1.31
C ARG A 57 -6.17 -7.84 -0.98
N VAL A 58 -5.79 -6.83 -1.77
CA VAL A 58 -6.36 -5.49 -1.62
C VAL A 58 -7.85 -5.54 -1.92
N LYS A 59 -8.67 -5.10 -0.98
CA LYS A 59 -10.13 -4.98 -1.13
C LYS A 59 -10.56 -3.58 -1.56
N GLY A 60 -9.69 -2.60 -1.39
CA GLY A 60 -9.92 -1.22 -1.76
C GLY A 60 -8.95 -0.29 -1.04
N TYR A 61 -8.99 0.98 -1.42
CA TYR A 61 -8.21 2.04 -0.78
C TYR A 61 -9.04 3.32 -0.72
N VAL A 62 -8.68 4.19 0.23
CA VAL A 62 -9.26 5.51 0.39
C VAL A 62 -8.12 6.51 0.46
N GLN A 63 -8.15 7.51 -0.41
CA GLN A 63 -7.28 8.67 -0.30
C GLN A 63 -7.88 9.63 0.74
N CYS A 64 -7.23 9.73 1.91
CA CYS A 64 -7.68 10.64 2.96
C CYS A 64 -7.22 12.09 2.69
N SER A 65 -6.03 12.25 2.10
CA SER A 65 -5.50 13.53 1.61
C SER A 65 -4.38 13.27 0.60
N GLY A 66 -3.81 14.32 -0.01
CA GLY A 66 -2.58 14.19 -0.80
C GLY A 66 -1.37 13.65 -0.03
N ARG A 67 -1.45 13.51 1.31
CA ARG A 67 -0.37 13.02 2.18
C ARG A 67 -0.71 11.72 2.92
N VAL A 68 -1.93 11.22 2.79
CA VAL A 68 -2.40 10.06 3.56
C VAL A 68 -3.27 9.18 2.68
N ILE A 69 -2.90 7.90 2.61
CA ILE A 69 -3.66 6.86 1.93
C ILE A 69 -3.91 5.70 2.90
N LEU A 70 -5.13 5.19 2.87
CA LEU A 70 -5.55 4.00 3.59
C LEU A 70 -5.77 2.87 2.59
N VAL A 71 -5.10 1.73 2.77
CA VAL A 71 -5.29 0.53 1.95
C VAL A 71 -5.87 -0.59 2.80
N LYS A 72 -7.00 -1.15 2.37
CA LYS A 72 -7.65 -2.27 3.04
C LYS A 72 -7.17 -3.58 2.41
N ILE A 73 -6.48 -4.39 3.20
CA ILE A 73 -5.94 -5.69 2.77
C ILE A 73 -6.69 -6.78 3.52
N GLU A 74 -7.20 -7.77 2.79
CA GLU A 74 -7.74 -8.98 3.38
C GLU A 74 -6.62 -9.84 3.95
N THR A 75 -6.74 -10.17 5.23
CA THR A 75 -5.82 -11.07 5.92
C THR A 75 -6.64 -12.20 6.52
N LYS A 76 -6.04 -13.40 6.57
CA LYS A 76 -6.64 -14.48 7.36
C LYS A 76 -6.41 -14.13 8.84
N PRO A 77 -7.44 -14.11 9.69
CA PRO A 77 -7.23 -14.01 11.11
C PRO A 77 -6.36 -15.19 11.53
N THR A 78 -5.22 -14.91 12.15
CA THR A 78 -4.38 -15.93 12.77
C THR A 78 -4.68 -15.83 14.25
N ASP A 79 -5.32 -16.86 14.81
CA ASP A 79 -5.58 -16.93 16.24
C ASP A 79 -4.22 -16.92 16.96
N THR A 80 -3.91 -15.81 17.63
CA THR A 80 -2.67 -15.66 18.42
C THR A 80 -2.95 -16.01 19.89
N GLY A 81 -4.17 -16.45 20.21
CA GLY A 81 -4.46 -17.11 21.46
C GLY A 81 -3.72 -18.43 21.50
N LYS A 82 -2.66 -18.54 22.30
CA LYS A 82 -2.26 -19.84 22.83
C LYS A 82 -3.51 -20.42 23.51
N ASN A 83 -4.13 -21.41 22.89
CA ASN A 83 -4.98 -22.36 23.58
C ASN A 83 -4.12 -22.97 24.70
N ARG A 84 -4.18 -22.37 25.90
CA ARG A 84 -3.86 -23.08 27.12
C ARG A 84 -4.97 -24.11 27.29
N GLY A 85 -4.79 -25.26 26.64
CA GLY A 85 -5.55 -26.45 26.95
C GLY A 85 -5.31 -26.84 28.40
N THR A 86 -6.41 -27.19 29.07
CA THR A 86 -6.55 -28.23 30.11
C THR A 86 -5.46 -28.31 31.19
N CYS A 87 -5.81 -27.87 32.41
CA CYS A 87 -6.19 -28.74 33.54
C CYS A 87 -7.04 -27.93 34.52
#